data_AF-A0A848WCI1-F1
#
_entry.id   AF-A0A848WCI1-F1
#
_cell.length_a   1.000
_cell.length_b   1.000
_cell.length_c   1.000
_cell.angle_alpha   90.00
_cell.angle_beta   90.00
_cell.angle_gamma   90.00
#
_symmetry.space_group_name_H-M   'P 1'
#
loop_
_entity.id
_entity.type
_entity.pdbx_description
1 polymer ?
#
loop_
_entity_poly.entity_id
_entity_poly.type
_entity_poly.pdbx_seq_one_letter_code
_entity_poly.pdbx_strand_id
1 'polypeptide(L)'
;MRLASGFAILYLAFTSLFMFTGQAVADRLPVRIWVWEVENLEQHFTVLQKHPDGPCGVTAEIEVTQVPDPLVAHKSVGFDLVVEYRQDEIVNRWATPANSWVAAIQGDPVYSISAGDLTGSFKIGVDGSIEVTGETVSKGEWIKDCPLIVKFEFPGSDFLRCVAYNDLESGETRTIGFEGTCT
;
A
#
# COMPACT_ATOMS: atom_id res chain seq x y z
N MET A 1 -28.13 -10.68 -79.55
CA MET A 1 -27.22 -11.48 -78.70
C MET A 1 -26.21 -10.52 -78.11
N ARG A 2 -26.35 -10.17 -76.81
CA ARG A 2 -25.56 -9.13 -76.14
C ARG A 2 -24.63 -9.77 -75.09
N LEU A 3 -23.33 -9.56 -75.31
CA LEU A 3 -22.24 -9.23 -74.37
C LEU A 3 -22.71 -8.64 -73.04
N ALA A 4 -22.03 -8.68 -71.89
CA ALA A 4 -20.75 -9.24 -71.42
C ALA A 4 -20.61 -8.84 -69.93
N SER A 5 -19.54 -9.34 -69.28
CA SER A 5 -18.84 -8.72 -68.14
C SER A 5 -19.54 -8.78 -66.77
N GLY A 6 -18.96 -9.25 -65.68
CA GLY A 6 -17.55 -9.41 -65.30
C GLY A 6 -17.42 -8.82 -63.88
N PHE A 7 -17.51 -9.66 -62.85
CA PHE A 7 -17.41 -9.23 -61.44
C PHE A 7 -15.99 -9.47 -60.93
N ALA A 8 -15.32 -8.37 -60.56
CA ALA A 8 -14.03 -8.38 -59.88
C ALA A 8 -14.24 -8.47 -58.36
N ILE A 9 -13.56 -9.43 -57.72
CA ILE A 9 -13.52 -9.60 -56.26
C ILE A 9 -12.28 -8.86 -55.74
N LEU A 10 -12.49 -7.81 -54.96
CA LEU A 10 -11.42 -7.05 -54.29
C LEU A 10 -11.20 -7.65 -52.88
N TYR A 11 -10.07 -8.33 -52.67
CA TYR A 11 -9.63 -8.78 -51.34
C TYR A 11 -8.96 -7.61 -50.62
N LEU A 12 -9.61 -7.06 -49.59
CA LEU A 12 -9.00 -6.12 -48.65
C LEU A 12 -8.46 -6.92 -47.46
N ALA A 13 -7.15 -7.13 -47.43
CA ALA A 13 -6.44 -7.66 -46.28
C ALA A 13 -6.33 -6.57 -45.20
N PHE A 14 -7.07 -6.74 -44.10
CA PHE A 14 -6.92 -5.94 -42.89
C PHE A 14 -5.72 -6.49 -42.10
N THR A 15 -4.53 -5.91 -42.30
CA THR A 15 -3.39 -6.15 -41.41
C THR A 15 -3.57 -5.32 -40.14
N SER A 16 -4.19 -5.95 -39.13
CA SER A 16 -4.24 -5.43 -37.76
C SER A 16 -2.83 -5.44 -37.17
N LEU A 17 -2.16 -4.30 -37.25
CA LEU A 17 -0.92 -4.03 -36.53
C LEU A 17 -1.27 -3.90 -35.04
N PHE A 18 -1.18 -5.00 -34.30
CA PHE A 18 -1.16 -4.96 -32.84
C PHE A 18 0.13 -4.25 -32.42
N MET A 19 0.04 -2.93 -32.22
CA MET A 19 1.06 -2.20 -31.48
C MET A 19 0.95 -2.65 -30.02
N PHE A 20 1.78 -3.62 -29.64
CA PHE A 20 2.15 -3.82 -28.26
C PHE A 20 2.86 -2.54 -27.80
N THR A 21 2.11 -1.61 -27.22
CA THR A 21 2.69 -0.60 -26.35
C THR A 21 3.12 -1.34 -25.08
N GLY A 22 4.32 -1.91 -25.11
CA GLY A 22 4.99 -2.30 -23.89
C GLY A 22 5.13 -1.03 -23.06
N GLN A 23 4.25 -0.86 -22.07
CA GLN A 23 4.47 0.12 -21.02
C GLN A 23 5.80 -0.26 -20.38
N ALA A 24 6.81 0.57 -20.59
CA ALA A 24 8.04 0.50 -19.82
C ALA A 24 7.61 0.61 -18.36
N VAL A 25 7.78 -0.48 -17.61
CA VAL A 25 7.70 -0.43 -16.15
C VAL A 25 8.83 0.51 -15.76
N ALA A 26 8.51 1.74 -15.38
CA ALA A 26 9.52 2.66 -14.89
C ALA A 26 10.20 1.98 -13.70
N ASP A 27 11.53 1.81 -13.78
CA ASP A 27 12.31 1.22 -12.68
C ASP A 27 12.08 2.08 -11.43
N ARG A 28 11.37 1.52 -10.45
CA ARG A 28 11.16 2.16 -9.15
C ARG A 28 12.48 2.10 -8.38
N LEU A 29 12.93 3.23 -7.85
CA LEU A 29 14.12 3.26 -7.00
C LEU A 29 13.84 2.50 -5.69
N PRO A 30 14.79 1.70 -5.18
CA PRO A 30 14.61 1.03 -3.90
C PRO A 30 14.52 2.07 -2.77
N VAL A 31 13.61 1.81 -1.84
CA VAL A 31 13.34 2.59 -0.64
C VAL A 31 13.74 1.74 0.57
N ARG A 32 14.36 2.38 1.57
CA ARG A 32 14.66 1.74 2.85
C ARG A 32 13.52 1.91 3.81
N ILE A 33 13.11 0.81 4.43
CA ILE A 33 12.02 0.78 5.41
C ILE A 33 12.37 -0.15 6.57
N TRP A 34 11.71 0.06 7.70
CA TRP A 34 11.73 -0.88 8.82
C TRP A 34 10.54 -1.84 8.73
N VAL A 35 10.77 -3.12 9.05
CA VAL A 35 9.75 -4.16 9.19
C VAL A 35 10.00 -4.95 10.47
N TRP A 36 8.98 -5.59 11.03
CA TRP A 36 9.13 -6.49 12.17
C TRP A 36 9.97 -7.71 11.77
N GLU A 37 10.89 -8.09 12.64
CA GLU A 37 11.65 -9.33 12.52
C GLU A 37 10.68 -10.51 12.63
N VAL A 38 10.58 -11.28 11.55
CA VAL A 38 9.79 -12.51 11.47
C VAL A 38 10.67 -13.68 11.05
N GLU A 39 10.17 -14.90 11.26
CA GLU A 39 10.86 -16.09 10.78
C GLU A 39 11.07 -16.01 9.27
N ASN A 40 12.30 -16.28 8.81
CA ASN A 40 12.68 -16.27 7.39
C ASN A 40 12.68 -14.90 6.68
N LEU A 41 12.71 -13.78 7.39
CA LEU A 41 12.80 -12.45 6.76
C LEU A 41 13.95 -12.35 5.73
N GLU A 42 15.12 -12.90 6.07
CA GLU A 42 16.32 -12.93 5.21
C GLU A 42 16.16 -13.81 3.95
N GLN A 43 15.15 -14.67 3.88
CA GLN A 43 14.82 -15.42 2.65
C GLN A 43 14.04 -14.56 1.65
N HIS A 44 13.41 -13.47 2.12
CA HIS A 44 12.57 -12.58 1.31
C HIS A 44 13.26 -11.26 0.99
N PHE A 45 14.13 -10.76 1.89
CA PHE A 45 14.75 -9.45 1.76
C PHE A 45 16.22 -9.44 2.16
N THR A 46 16.96 -8.50 1.57
CA THR A 46 18.28 -8.12 2.08
C THR A 46 18.11 -7.31 3.35
N VAL A 47 18.49 -7.88 4.49
CA VAL A 47 18.50 -7.19 5.78
C VAL A 47 19.78 -6.38 5.93
N LEU A 48 19.64 -5.07 6.13
CA LEU A 48 20.76 -4.15 6.29
C LEU A 48 21.22 -4.06 7.75
N GLN A 49 20.27 -3.94 8.67
CA GLN A 49 20.50 -3.88 10.10
C GLN A 49 19.23 -4.25 10.89
N LYS A 50 19.39 -4.53 12.19
CA LYS A 50 18.30 -4.87 13.11
C LYS A 50 18.34 -3.95 14.33
N HIS A 51 17.17 -3.57 14.84
CA HIS A 51 17.01 -2.69 16.00
C HIS A 51 16.04 -3.30 17.01
N PRO A 52 16.42 -3.44 18.29
CA PRO A 52 15.48 -3.83 19.35
C PRO A 52 14.47 -2.71 19.62
N ASP A 53 13.19 -2.97 19.41
CA ASP A 53 12.09 -2.03 19.57
C ASP A 53 11.31 -2.31 20.88
N GLY A 54 12.06 -2.27 21.98
CA GLY A 54 11.54 -2.45 23.33
C GLY A 54 10.77 -3.77 23.52
N PRO A 55 9.56 -3.73 24.14
CA PRO A 55 8.77 -4.94 24.41
C PRO A 55 8.09 -5.51 23.17
N CYS A 56 8.05 -4.78 22.04
CA CYS A 56 7.37 -5.22 20.83
C CYS A 56 8.23 -6.09 19.92
N GLY A 57 9.53 -6.15 20.19
CA GLY A 57 10.42 -7.13 19.57
C GLY A 57 11.60 -6.46 18.87
N VAL A 58 11.86 -6.90 17.65
CA VAL A 58 12.98 -6.43 16.84
C VAL A 58 12.42 -5.96 15.51
N THR A 59 12.88 -4.81 15.03
CA THR A 59 12.67 -4.36 13.66
C THR A 59 13.94 -4.55 12.84
N ALA A 60 13.80 -4.69 11.53
CA ALA A 60 14.88 -4.85 10.58
C ALA A 60 14.74 -3.83 9.45
N GLU A 61 15.84 -3.18 9.07
CA GLU A 61 15.89 -2.29 7.92
C GLU A 61 16.13 -3.12 6.66
N ILE A 62 15.26 -2.95 5.66
CA ILE A 62 15.30 -3.64 4.37
C ILE A 62 15.19 -2.66 3.20
N GLU A 63 15.64 -3.06 2.02
CA GLU A 63 15.42 -2.32 0.77
C GLU A 63 14.30 -2.95 -0.06
N VAL A 64 13.31 -2.15 -0.45
CA VAL A 64 12.15 -2.58 -1.24
C VAL A 64 11.85 -1.61 -2.37
N THR A 65 11.39 -2.11 -3.51
CA THR A 65 10.83 -1.29 -4.61
C THR A 65 9.29 -1.27 -4.61
N GLN A 66 8.70 -2.13 -3.78
CA GLN A 66 7.26 -2.33 -3.63
C GLN A 66 7.00 -3.03 -2.28
N VAL A 67 5.92 -2.66 -1.60
CA VAL A 67 5.43 -3.44 -0.44
C VAL A 67 4.63 -4.66 -0.93
N PRO A 68 4.71 -5.82 -0.25
CA PRO A 68 3.96 -7.01 -0.67
C PRO A 68 2.44 -6.84 -0.46
N ASP A 69 1.66 -7.82 -0.94
CA ASP A 69 0.22 -7.89 -0.68
C ASP A 69 -0.08 -7.74 0.82
N PRO A 70 -0.98 -6.82 1.24
CA PRO A 70 -1.19 -6.51 2.66
C PRO A 70 -1.53 -7.70 3.55
N LEU A 71 -2.29 -8.68 3.04
CA LEU A 71 -2.73 -9.83 3.83
C LEU A 71 -1.61 -10.84 4.05
N VAL A 72 -0.72 -10.98 3.07
CA VAL A 72 0.49 -11.78 3.19
C VAL A 72 1.52 -11.03 4.04
N ALA A 73 1.70 -9.75 3.74
CA ALA A 73 2.78 -8.94 4.30
C ALA A 73 2.71 -8.84 5.82
N HIS A 74 1.51 -8.55 6.32
CA HIS A 74 1.27 -8.42 7.75
C HIS A 74 1.56 -9.71 8.52
N LYS A 75 1.27 -10.88 7.93
CA LYS A 75 1.37 -12.16 8.63
C LYS A 75 2.74 -12.82 8.53
N SER A 76 3.44 -12.63 7.41
CA SER A 76 4.63 -13.43 7.11
C SER A 76 5.89 -12.63 6.80
N VAL A 77 5.80 -11.32 6.57
CA VAL A 77 6.99 -10.50 6.28
C VAL A 77 7.14 -9.27 7.18
N GLY A 78 6.33 -9.18 8.23
CA GLY A 78 6.53 -8.22 9.32
C GLY A 78 6.12 -6.78 9.01
N PHE A 79 5.21 -6.57 8.06
CA PHE A 79 4.67 -5.23 7.79
C PHE A 79 3.51 -4.93 8.75
N ASP A 80 3.28 -3.65 9.06
CA ASP A 80 2.05 -3.23 9.71
C ASP A 80 0.90 -3.25 8.71
N LEU A 81 -0.31 -3.44 9.21
CA LEU A 81 -1.53 -3.41 8.42
C LEU A 81 -2.29 -2.11 8.69
N VAL A 82 -2.68 -1.45 7.62
CA VAL A 82 -3.65 -0.34 7.63
C VAL A 82 -4.87 -0.80 6.86
N VAL A 83 -6.06 -0.55 7.42
CA VAL A 83 -7.33 -0.84 6.76
C VAL A 83 -8.19 0.42 6.63
N GLU A 84 -8.80 0.61 5.47
CA GLU A 84 -9.92 1.53 5.35
C GLU A 84 -11.20 0.74 5.49
N TYR A 85 -12.13 1.29 6.26
CA TYR A 85 -13.42 0.68 6.46
C TYR A 85 -14.54 1.68 6.21
N ARG A 86 -15.71 1.18 5.84
CA ARG A 86 -16.95 1.94 5.72
C ARG A 86 -18.07 1.12 6.32
N GLN A 87 -18.68 1.64 7.38
CA GLN A 87 -19.70 0.91 8.15
C GLN A 87 -19.14 -0.45 8.63
N ASP A 88 -19.62 -1.55 8.06
CA ASP A 88 -19.29 -2.93 8.44
C ASP A 88 -18.39 -3.65 7.41
N GLU A 89 -17.77 -2.91 6.49
CA GLU A 89 -16.94 -3.47 5.41
C GLU A 89 -15.52 -2.87 5.42
N ILE A 90 -14.51 -3.72 5.19
CA ILE A 90 -13.15 -3.27 4.86
C ILE A 90 -13.08 -3.06 3.35
N VAL A 91 -12.87 -1.81 2.95
CA VAL A 91 -12.87 -1.42 1.52
C VAL A 91 -11.48 -1.36 0.92
N ASN A 92 -10.44 -1.13 1.73
CA ASN A 92 -9.04 -1.13 1.29
C ASN A 92 -8.10 -1.62 2.40
N ARG A 93 -6.90 -2.06 1.98
CA ARG A 93 -5.81 -2.46 2.87
C ARG A 93 -4.48 -1.97 2.31
N TRP A 94 -3.55 -1.64 3.19
CA TRP A 94 -2.17 -1.30 2.84
C TRP A 94 -1.22 -2.00 3.80
N ALA A 95 -0.11 -2.52 3.25
CA ALA A 95 1.05 -2.91 4.04
C ALA A 95 1.90 -1.66 4.28
N THR A 96 2.18 -1.34 5.53
CA THR A 96 3.03 -0.21 5.89
C THR A 96 4.29 -0.68 6.61
N PRO A 97 5.37 0.12 6.63
CA PRO A 97 6.53 -0.16 7.46
C PRO A 97 6.11 -0.45 8.91
N ALA A 98 6.91 -1.26 9.60
CA ALA A 98 6.70 -1.53 11.01
C ALA A 98 6.80 -0.25 11.84
N ASN A 99 6.07 -0.25 12.95
CA ASN A 99 6.04 0.84 13.90
C ASN A 99 5.63 2.17 13.23
N SER A 100 4.65 2.13 12.32
CA SER A 100 4.22 3.32 11.58
C SER A 100 2.79 3.76 11.89
N TRP A 101 2.47 5.00 11.58
CA TRP A 101 1.10 5.52 11.67
C TRP A 101 0.70 6.25 10.39
N VAL A 102 -0.60 6.28 10.13
CA VAL A 102 -1.15 7.02 8.99
C VAL A 102 -1.16 8.51 9.29
N ALA A 103 -0.52 9.29 8.43
CA ALA A 103 -0.43 10.74 8.53
C ALA A 103 -1.45 11.45 7.64
N ALA A 104 -1.77 10.89 6.47
CA ALA A 104 -2.73 11.44 5.53
C ALA A 104 -3.23 10.39 4.53
N ILE A 105 -4.25 10.77 3.76
CA ILE A 105 -4.79 10.03 2.62
C ILE A 105 -4.99 11.03 1.48
N GLN A 106 -4.63 10.67 0.26
CA GLN A 106 -4.85 11.51 -0.93
C GLN A 106 -5.22 10.62 -2.11
N GLY A 107 -6.51 10.48 -2.40
CA GLY A 107 -6.97 9.48 -3.37
C GLY A 107 -6.63 8.06 -2.90
N ASP A 108 -6.24 7.16 -3.79
CA ASP A 108 -5.96 5.76 -3.42
C ASP A 108 -4.80 5.53 -2.41
N PRO A 109 -3.68 6.29 -2.42
CA PRO A 109 -2.58 6.04 -1.49
C PRO A 109 -2.81 6.58 -0.08
N VAL A 110 -2.19 5.89 0.89
CA VAL A 110 -1.99 6.38 2.26
C VAL A 110 -0.59 6.94 2.42
N TYR A 111 -0.45 7.93 3.28
CA TYR A 111 0.84 8.47 3.71
C TYR A 111 1.13 7.93 5.11
N SER A 112 2.19 7.13 5.23
CA SER A 112 2.61 6.53 6.50
C SER A 112 3.92 7.13 6.99
N ILE A 113 4.05 7.34 8.30
CA ILE A 113 5.28 7.81 8.95
C ILE A 113 5.74 6.73 9.92
N SER A 114 6.99 6.30 9.82
CA SER A 114 7.61 5.34 10.73
C SER A 114 8.11 6.03 11.99
N ALA A 115 7.80 5.48 13.17
CA ALA A 115 8.48 5.88 14.39
C ALA A 115 9.99 5.63 14.24
N GLY A 116 10.80 6.66 14.49
CA GLY A 116 12.25 6.59 14.37
C GLY A 116 12.84 7.28 13.15
N ASP A 117 12.06 7.52 12.09
CA ASP A 117 12.52 8.29 10.93
C ASP A 117 11.65 9.54 10.74
N LEU A 118 12.22 10.69 11.10
CA LEU A 118 11.57 12.00 10.98
C LEU A 118 11.85 12.67 9.63
N THR A 119 12.52 11.99 8.68
CA THR A 119 12.99 12.65 7.45
C THR A 119 12.03 12.55 6.27
N GLY A 120 10.87 11.89 6.42
CA GLY A 120 9.84 11.87 5.39
C GLY A 120 8.60 11.03 5.72
N SER A 121 7.68 10.97 4.75
CA SER A 121 6.53 10.07 4.79
C SER A 121 6.55 9.13 3.58
N PHE A 122 6.10 7.89 3.78
CA PHE A 122 5.96 6.92 2.71
C PHE A 122 4.58 7.04 2.09
N LYS A 123 4.53 7.38 0.80
CA LYS A 123 3.31 7.29 0.00
C LYS A 123 3.16 5.84 -0.46
N ILE A 124 2.10 5.17 0.00
CA ILE A 124 1.88 3.74 -0.22
C ILE A 124 0.54 3.52 -0.92
N GLY A 125 0.58 2.95 -2.12
CA GLY A 125 -0.60 2.60 -2.91
C GLY A 125 -1.19 1.24 -2.53
N VAL A 126 -2.46 1.01 -2.89
CA VAL A 126 -3.13 -0.30 -2.73
C VAL A 126 -2.48 -1.40 -3.57
N ASP A 127 -1.78 -1.03 -4.65
CA ASP A 127 -0.98 -1.92 -5.49
C ASP A 127 0.38 -2.26 -4.87
N GLY A 128 0.67 -1.73 -3.68
CA GLY A 128 1.95 -1.86 -3.00
C GLY A 128 3.04 -0.92 -3.51
N SER A 129 2.74 0.02 -4.42
CA SER A 129 3.69 1.09 -4.74
C SER A 129 4.13 1.83 -3.49
N ILE A 130 5.42 2.16 -3.42
CA ILE A 130 6.01 2.89 -2.29
C ILE A 130 6.96 3.97 -2.80
N GLU A 131 6.86 5.16 -2.25
CA GLU A 131 7.70 6.31 -2.57
C GLU A 131 8.00 7.11 -1.30
N VAL A 132 9.24 7.58 -1.14
CA VAL A 132 9.59 8.54 -0.09
C VAL A 132 9.16 9.93 -0.53
N THR A 133 8.34 10.57 0.28
CA THR A 133 7.84 11.92 0.05
C THR A 133 8.19 12.83 1.22
N GLY A 134 8.05 14.14 1.04
CA GLY A 134 8.11 15.08 2.17
C GLY A 134 7.01 14.82 3.19
N GLU A 135 7.08 15.51 4.33
CA GLU A 135 6.03 15.40 5.36
C GLU A 135 4.67 15.82 4.78
N THR A 136 3.76 14.86 4.67
CA THR A 136 2.36 15.09 4.31
C THR A 136 1.50 14.68 5.49
N VAL A 137 0.81 15.65 6.09
CA VAL A 137 0.01 15.45 7.30
C VAL A 137 -1.38 16.03 7.10
N SER A 138 -2.40 15.26 7.48
CA SER A 138 -3.79 15.70 7.55
C SER A 138 -4.26 15.61 9.00
N LYS A 139 -5.16 16.53 9.40
CA LYS A 139 -5.72 16.51 10.74
C LYS A 139 -6.75 15.39 10.84
N GLY A 140 -6.34 14.27 11.43
CA GLY A 140 -7.24 13.17 11.77
C GLY A 140 -8.07 13.45 13.04
N GLU A 141 -9.29 12.93 13.08
CA GLU A 141 -10.13 12.88 14.28
C GLU A 141 -10.13 11.45 14.83
N TRP A 142 -9.65 11.28 16.06
CA TRP A 142 -9.60 9.98 16.72
C TRP A 142 -11.02 9.45 17.00
N ILE A 143 -11.25 8.21 16.58
CA ILE A 143 -12.47 7.47 16.86
C ILE A 143 -12.22 6.64 18.12
N LYS A 144 -12.97 6.95 19.18
CA LYS A 144 -12.76 6.37 20.52
C LYS A 144 -12.81 4.83 20.51
N ASP A 145 -13.78 4.26 19.78
CA ASP A 145 -14.03 2.82 19.76
C ASP A 145 -14.02 2.33 18.31
N CYS A 146 -13.01 1.54 17.95
CA CYS A 146 -12.99 0.86 16.65
C CYS A 146 -14.17 -0.11 16.51
N PRO A 147 -14.82 -0.16 15.33
CA PRO A 147 -15.91 -1.10 15.09
C PRO A 147 -15.42 -2.55 15.06
N LEU A 148 -16.34 -3.50 15.21
CA LEU A 148 -16.01 -4.93 15.28
C LEU A 148 -15.29 -5.42 14.03
N ILE A 149 -15.66 -4.94 12.84
CA ILE A 149 -15.01 -5.33 11.59
C ILE A 149 -13.50 -5.04 11.62
N VAL A 150 -13.09 -3.90 12.19
CA VAL A 150 -11.68 -3.55 12.36
C VAL A 150 -11.03 -4.40 13.45
N LYS A 151 -11.71 -4.62 14.58
CA LYS A 151 -11.20 -5.48 15.67
C LYS A 151 -10.94 -6.93 15.22
N PHE A 152 -11.64 -7.42 14.19
CA PHE A 152 -11.39 -8.74 13.61
C PHE A 152 -10.14 -8.77 12.73
N GLU A 153 -9.76 -7.66 12.10
CA GLU A 153 -8.48 -7.56 11.37
C GLU A 153 -7.29 -7.48 12.33
N PHE A 154 -7.49 -6.92 13.54
CA PHE A 154 -6.46 -6.75 14.57
C PHE A 154 -6.83 -7.46 15.89
N PRO A 155 -6.88 -8.80 15.90
CA PRO A 155 -7.42 -9.55 17.04
C PRO A 155 -6.55 -9.39 18.29
N GLY A 156 -7.10 -8.77 19.32
CA GLY A 156 -6.46 -8.64 20.64
C GLY A 156 -5.40 -7.54 20.72
N SER A 157 -5.33 -6.62 19.76
CA SER A 157 -4.39 -5.52 19.78
C SER A 157 -4.79 -4.41 20.77
N ASP A 158 -3.92 -4.12 21.73
CA ASP A 158 -4.03 -2.97 22.65
C ASP A 158 -3.61 -1.65 21.97
N PHE A 159 -2.93 -1.75 20.82
CA PHE A 159 -2.44 -0.63 20.05
C PHE A 159 -3.39 -0.21 18.93
N LEU A 160 -4.49 -0.93 18.74
CA LEU A 160 -5.49 -0.60 17.74
C LEU A 160 -5.98 0.85 17.90
N ARG A 161 -5.94 1.61 16.81
CA ARG A 161 -6.48 2.95 16.69
C ARG A 161 -7.39 3.04 15.47
N CYS A 162 -8.39 3.90 15.58
CA CYS A 162 -9.23 4.31 14.46
C CYS A 162 -9.24 5.83 14.34
N VAL A 163 -9.16 6.33 13.11
CA VAL A 163 -9.08 7.76 12.82
C VAL A 163 -9.90 8.08 11.59
N ALA A 164 -10.65 9.18 11.64
CA ALA A 164 -11.28 9.78 10.48
C ALA A 164 -10.34 10.85 9.91
N TYR A 165 -9.92 10.70 8.66
CA TYR A 165 -9.17 11.72 7.92
C TYR A 165 -10.06 12.35 6.87
N ASN A 166 -9.84 13.63 6.57
CA ASN A 166 -10.32 14.19 5.31
C ASN A 166 -9.28 13.89 4.24
N ASP A 167 -9.73 13.24 3.17
CA ASP A 167 -8.94 12.96 1.98
C ASP A 167 -8.47 14.28 1.36
N LEU A 168 -7.16 14.40 1.12
CA LEU A 168 -6.55 15.61 0.59
C LEU A 168 -6.92 15.87 -0.88
N GLU A 169 -7.36 14.85 -1.63
CA GLU A 169 -7.79 14.97 -3.02
C GLU A 169 -9.28 15.29 -3.11
N SER A 170 -10.13 14.49 -2.47
CA SER A 170 -11.59 14.61 -2.62
C SER A 170 -12.26 15.48 -1.55
N GLY A 171 -11.61 15.69 -0.40
CA GLY A 171 -12.21 16.31 0.78
C GLY A 171 -13.19 15.41 1.54
N GLU A 172 -13.44 14.19 1.07
CA GLU A 172 -14.34 13.25 1.75
C GLU A 172 -13.70 12.72 3.04
N THR A 173 -14.53 12.49 4.06
CA THR A 173 -14.09 11.83 5.28
C THR A 173 -13.95 10.34 5.07
N ARG A 174 -12.76 9.80 5.34
CA ARG A 174 -12.41 8.38 5.22
C ARG A 174 -11.93 7.85 6.57
N THR A 175 -12.38 6.66 6.92
CA THR A 175 -12.13 6.05 8.24
C THR A 175 -11.11 4.92 8.13
N ILE A 176 -10.03 5.07 8.89
CA ILE A 176 -8.87 4.19 8.86
C ILE A 176 -8.69 3.50 10.21
N GLY A 177 -8.33 2.22 10.19
CA GLY A 177 -7.90 1.43 11.34
C GLY A 177 -6.46 0.95 11.15
N PHE A 178 -5.65 1.04 12.20
CA PHE A 178 -4.25 0.61 12.19
C PHE A 178 -3.77 0.34 13.62
N GLU A 179 -2.67 -0.39 13.77
CA GLU A 179 -1.97 -0.52 15.05
C GLU A 179 -1.02 0.66 15.22
N GLY A 180 -1.17 1.41 16.31
CA GLY A 180 -0.30 2.52 16.62
C GLY A 180 1.12 2.07 16.94
N THR A 181 2.03 3.04 16.99
CA THR A 181 3.45 2.81 17.24
C THR A 181 3.69 2.13 18.58
N CYS A 182 4.58 1.15 18.60
CA CYS A 182 5.15 0.62 19.81
C CYS A 182 6.42 1.43 20.12
N THR A 183 6.27 2.44 20.98
CA THR A 183 7.35 3.33 21.42
C THR A 183 7.15 3.67 22.89
#